data_AF-A0A1W9QQZ3-F1
#
_entry.id   AF-A0A1W9QQZ3-F1
#
_cell.length_a   1.000
_cell.length_b   1.000
_cell.length_c   1.000
_cell.angle_alpha   90.00
_cell.angle_beta   90.00
_cell.angle_gamma   90.00
#
_symmetry.space_group_name_H-M   'P 1'
#
loop_
_entity.id
_entity.type
_entity.pdbx_description
1 polymer ?
#
loop_
_entity_poly.entity_id
_entity_poly.type
_entity_poly.pdbx_seq_one_letter_code
_entity_poly.pdbx_strand_id
1 'polypeptide(L)'
;MKTKIQQSVIGGIVGTAVMTIIMFLAPMMGMPKMNPAEMLSGMMGFPIIIGWFMHFMIGVTFALGYVFFFNNLLKKINSKVLKGTIFGFSVFIFAQIMMAMMETIMGGMPSPEGNMLLMFIGSIMGHLVFGILTVVFIGLKPVSRLASQPVGKLQV
;
A
#
# COMPACT_ATOMS: atom_id res chain seq x y z
N MET A 1 15.28 -7.81 -14.47
CA MET A 1 13.82 -7.72 -14.32
C MET A 1 13.25 -8.72 -13.31
N LYS A 2 13.62 -10.02 -13.38
CA LYS A 2 13.14 -11.05 -12.42
C LYS A 2 13.22 -10.63 -10.95
N THR A 3 14.36 -10.07 -10.53
CA THR A 3 14.56 -9.58 -9.16
C THR A 3 13.62 -8.45 -8.76
N LYS A 4 13.29 -7.53 -9.68
CA LYS A 4 12.39 -6.41 -9.41
C LYS A 4 10.94 -6.86 -9.28
N ILE A 5 10.52 -7.84 -10.09
CA ILE A 5 9.19 -8.45 -9.97
C ILE A 5 9.04 -9.14 -8.61
N GLN A 6 10.03 -9.95 -8.21
CA GLN A 6 10.03 -10.58 -6.89
C GLN A 6 10.02 -9.53 -5.76
N GLN A 7 10.83 -8.49 -5.87
CA GLN A 7 10.84 -7.38 -4.91
C GLN A 7 9.50 -6.62 -4.88
N SER A 8 8.79 -6.48 -5.99
CA SER A 8 7.44 -5.89 -6.03
C SER A 8 6.42 -6.77 -5.32
N VAL A 9 6.41 -8.08 -5.57
CA VAL A 9 5.47 -8.99 -4.92
C VAL A 9 5.68 -8.96 -3.41
N ILE A 10 6.92 -9.12 -2.95
CA ILE A 10 7.25 -9.08 -1.53
C ILE A 10 6.99 -7.69 -0.95
N GLY A 11 7.39 -6.62 -1.66
CA GLY A 11 7.20 -5.24 -1.23
C GLY A 11 5.73 -4.87 -1.07
N GLY A 12 4.86 -5.33 -1.98
CA GLY A 12 3.42 -5.16 -1.88
C GLY A 12 2.84 -5.89 -0.67
N ILE A 13 3.22 -7.16 -0.46
CA ILE A 13 2.78 -7.94 0.72
C ILE A 13 3.22 -7.26 2.02
N VAL A 14 4.50 -6.87 2.12
CA VAL A 14 5.06 -6.22 3.31
C VAL A 14 4.40 -4.86 3.54
N GLY A 15 4.25 -4.04 2.50
CA GLY A 15 3.60 -2.74 2.58
C GLY A 15 2.16 -2.87 3.08
N THR A 16 1.40 -3.81 2.52
CA THR A 16 0.02 -4.08 2.94
C THR A 16 -0.03 -4.60 4.36
N ALA A 17 0.80 -5.58 4.74
CA ALA A 17 0.82 -6.12 6.10
C ALA A 17 1.11 -5.03 7.14
N VAL A 18 2.11 -4.18 6.92
CA VAL A 18 2.46 -3.11 7.86
C VAL A 18 1.34 -2.06 7.94
N MET A 19 0.76 -1.68 6.81
CA MET A 19 -0.41 -0.80 6.79
C MET A 19 -1.57 -1.40 7.61
N THR A 20 -1.89 -2.68 7.40
CA THR A 20 -2.92 -3.40 8.13
C THR A 20 -2.66 -3.41 9.64
N ILE A 21 -1.42 -3.67 10.06
CA ILE A 21 -1.03 -3.62 11.47
C ILE A 21 -1.28 -2.23 12.06
N ILE A 22 -0.89 -1.17 11.36
CA ILE A 22 -1.13 0.20 11.82
C ILE A 22 -2.63 0.49 11.91
N MET A 23 -3.44 0.02 10.96
CA MET A 23 -4.89 0.19 11.00
C MET A 23 -5.53 -0.55 12.18
N PHE A 24 -4.99 -1.70 12.59
CA PHE A 24 -5.45 -2.39 13.80
C PHE A 24 -5.06 -1.67 15.10
N LEU A 25 -3.94 -0.93 15.08
CA LEU A 25 -3.50 -0.12 16.21
C LEU A 25 -4.17 1.26 16.25
N ALA A 26 -4.67 1.75 15.12
CA ALA A 26 -5.29 3.08 15.00
C ALA A 26 -6.43 3.35 16.01
N PRO A 27 -7.30 2.39 16.35
CA PRO A 27 -8.30 2.56 17.40
C PRO A 27 -7.74 2.91 18.78
N MET A 28 -6.54 2.40 19.11
CA MET A 28 -5.87 2.73 20.37
C MET A 28 -5.39 4.19 20.42
N MET A 29 -5.33 4.86 19.26
CA MET A 29 -4.99 6.28 19.12
C MET A 29 -6.23 7.17 18.94
N GLY A 30 -7.44 6.63 19.18
CA GLY A 30 -8.71 7.36 19.06
C GLY A 30 -9.27 7.45 17.64
N MET A 31 -8.66 6.76 16.66
CA MET A 31 -9.24 6.67 15.31
C MET A 31 -10.36 5.62 15.26
N PRO A 32 -11.33 5.72 14.34
CA PRO A 32 -12.32 4.67 14.14
C PRO A 32 -11.69 3.36 13.69
N LYS A 33 -12.38 2.24 13.93
CA LYS A 33 -11.97 0.93 13.43
C LYS A 33 -12.07 0.93 11.90
N MET A 34 -11.00 0.52 11.24
CA MET A 34 -10.95 0.42 9.78
C MET A 34 -10.41 -0.96 9.42
N ASN A 35 -11.29 -1.83 8.91
CA ASN A 35 -10.91 -3.16 8.44
C ASN A 35 -11.14 -3.26 6.91
N PRO A 36 -10.07 -3.18 6.10
CA PRO A 36 -10.18 -3.26 4.65
C PRO A 36 -10.79 -4.58 4.15
N ALA A 37 -10.53 -5.70 4.84
CA ALA A 37 -11.05 -7.00 4.44
C ALA A 37 -12.55 -7.12 4.70
N GLU A 38 -13.03 -6.65 5.84
CA GLU A 38 -14.48 -6.57 6.13
C GLU A 38 -15.18 -5.66 5.12
N MET A 39 -14.59 -4.51 4.80
CA MET A 39 -15.15 -3.59 3.80
C MET A 39 -15.28 -4.25 2.42
N LEU A 40 -14.20 -4.84 1.90
CA LEU A 40 -14.20 -5.49 0.59
C LEU A 40 -15.14 -6.71 0.54
N SER A 41 -15.13 -7.54 1.58
CA SER A 41 -15.97 -8.73 1.65
C SER A 41 -17.46 -8.37 1.79
N GLY A 42 -17.79 -7.38 2.62
CA GLY A 42 -19.15 -6.89 2.83
C GLY A 42 -19.75 -6.28 1.56
N MET A 43 -19.00 -5.47 0.81
CA MET A 43 -19.46 -4.88 -0.45
C MET A 43 -19.75 -5.91 -1.54
N MET A 44 -19.06 -7.06 -1.51
CA MET A 44 -19.18 -8.10 -2.54
C MET A 44 -20.02 -9.30 -2.10
N GLY A 45 -20.49 -9.34 -0.85
CA GLY A 45 -21.23 -10.47 -0.29
C GLY A 45 -20.37 -11.74 -0.14
N PHE A 46 -19.05 -11.60 -0.02
CA PHE A 46 -18.12 -12.74 0.14
C PHE A 46 -17.74 -12.97 1.60
N PRO A 47 -17.21 -14.17 1.93
CA PRO A 47 -16.59 -14.40 3.24
C PRO A 47 -15.37 -13.50 3.47
N ILE A 48 -15.13 -13.12 4.74
CA ILE A 48 -14.02 -12.22 5.13
C ILE A 48 -12.64 -12.71 4.66
N ILE A 49 -12.42 -14.03 4.56
CA ILE A 49 -11.16 -14.60 4.08
C ILE A 49 -10.85 -14.18 2.63
N ILE A 50 -11.89 -14.02 1.80
CA ILE A 50 -11.76 -13.51 0.43
C ILE A 50 -11.43 -12.02 0.47
N GLY A 51 -12.01 -11.26 1.39
CA GLY A 51 -11.64 -9.86 1.66
C GLY A 51 -10.15 -9.68 1.94
N TRP A 52 -9.57 -10.54 2.79
CA TRP A 52 -8.13 -10.53 3.05
C TRP A 52 -7.31 -10.87 1.82
N PHE A 53 -7.69 -11.93 1.08
CA PHE A 53 -7.00 -12.29 -0.15
C PHE A 53 -7.00 -11.13 -1.15
N MET A 54 -8.15 -10.49 -1.37
CA MET A 54 -8.27 -9.32 -2.24
C MET A 54 -7.41 -8.16 -1.75
N HIS A 55 -7.41 -7.86 -0.45
CA HIS A 55 -6.62 -6.77 0.10
C HIS A 55 -5.12 -6.91 -0.21
N PHE A 56 -4.56 -8.10 0.01
CA PHE A 56 -3.16 -8.39 -0.31
C PHE A 56 -2.90 -8.44 -1.82
N MET A 57 -3.81 -8.98 -2.62
CA MET A 57 -3.68 -8.98 -4.09
C MET A 57 -3.70 -7.58 -4.68
N ILE A 58 -4.53 -6.69 -4.16
CA ILE A 58 -4.56 -5.27 -4.54
C ILE A 58 -3.21 -4.62 -4.23
N GLY A 59 -2.66 -4.86 -3.03
CA GLY A 59 -1.33 -4.38 -2.64
C GLY A 59 -0.22 -4.84 -3.59
N VAL A 60 -0.19 -6.13 -3.93
CA VAL A 60 0.76 -6.69 -4.90
C VAL A 60 0.57 -6.06 -6.29
N THR A 61 -0.68 -5.89 -6.72
CA THR A 61 -1.02 -5.28 -8.02
C THR A 61 -0.48 -3.85 -8.11
N PHE A 62 -0.68 -3.04 -7.08
CA PHE A 62 -0.12 -1.69 -7.04
C PHE A 62 1.41 -1.69 -7.00
N ALA A 63 2.04 -2.59 -6.23
CA ALA A 63 3.50 -2.70 -6.18
C ALA A 63 4.12 -3.11 -7.53
N LEU A 64 3.42 -3.93 -8.32
CA LEU A 64 3.80 -4.23 -9.71
C LEU A 64 3.58 -3.00 -10.60
N GLY A 65 2.45 -2.32 -10.46
CA GLY A 65 2.15 -1.07 -11.16
C GLY A 65 3.21 0.02 -10.92
N TYR A 66 3.76 0.09 -9.71
CA TYR A 66 4.90 0.94 -9.39
C TYR A 66 6.11 0.62 -10.27
N VAL A 67 6.51 -0.65 -10.37
CA VAL A 67 7.70 -1.04 -11.15
C VAL A 67 7.50 -0.84 -12.65
N PHE A 68 6.32 -1.18 -13.18
CA PHE A 68 6.08 -1.14 -14.63
C PHE A 68 5.78 0.27 -15.15
N PHE A 69 5.08 1.11 -14.39
CA PHE A 69 4.63 2.42 -14.86
C PHE A 69 5.23 3.57 -14.05
N PHE A 70 5.04 3.52 -12.73
CA PHE A 70 5.28 4.69 -11.87
C PHE A 70 6.76 5.00 -11.64
N ASN A 71 7.62 3.98 -11.63
CA ASN A 71 9.05 4.14 -11.43
C ASN A 71 9.71 4.94 -12.56
N ASN A 72 9.24 4.77 -13.80
CA ASN A 72 9.70 5.56 -14.95
C ASN A 72 9.16 7.00 -14.90
N LEU A 73 7.91 7.18 -14.46
CA LEU A 73 7.30 8.51 -14.30
C LEU A 73 8.06 9.36 -13.26
N LEU A 74 8.48 8.74 -12.16
CA LEU A 74 9.22 9.41 -11.08
C LEU A 74 10.75 9.28 -11.21
N LYS A 75 11.29 9.00 -12.40
CA LYS A 75 12.73 8.77 -12.58
C LYS A 75 13.63 9.92 -12.16
N LYS A 76 13.13 11.16 -12.25
CA LYS A 76 13.87 12.39 -11.89
C LYS A 76 13.98 12.61 -10.37
N ILE A 77 13.18 11.92 -9.56
CA ILE A 77 13.22 12.02 -8.11
C ILE A 77 14.26 11.02 -7.58
N ASN A 78 15.17 11.46 -6.72
CA ASN A 78 16.19 10.58 -6.14
C ASN A 78 15.76 9.99 -4.78
N SER A 79 14.93 10.72 -4.02
CA SER A 79 14.43 10.27 -2.71
C SER A 79 13.40 9.15 -2.87
N LYS A 80 13.74 7.96 -2.35
CA LYS A 80 12.83 6.80 -2.33
C LYS A 80 11.60 7.06 -1.46
N VAL A 81 11.78 7.76 -0.34
CA VAL A 81 10.68 8.13 0.55
C VAL A 81 9.71 9.04 -0.19
N LEU A 82 10.21 10.08 -0.86
CA LEU A 82 9.35 10.99 -1.64
C LEU A 82 8.61 10.27 -2.77
N LYS A 83 9.29 9.36 -3.50
CA LYS A 83 8.62 8.52 -4.50
C LYS A 83 7.50 7.69 -3.88
N GLY A 84 7.78 7.07 -2.73
CA GLY A 84 6.81 6.27 -1.98
C GLY A 84 5.63 7.09 -1.49
N THR A 85 5.85 8.32 -1.02
CA THR A 85 4.79 9.26 -0.62
C THR A 85 3.90 9.62 -1.81
N ILE A 86 4.48 10.02 -2.94
CA ILE A 86 3.72 10.38 -4.16
C ILE A 86 2.94 9.16 -4.66
N PHE A 87 3.59 7.99 -4.69
CA PHE A 87 2.95 6.74 -5.08
C PHE A 87 1.79 6.37 -4.14
N GLY A 88 2.01 6.37 -2.83
CA GLY A 88 0.99 6.08 -1.83
C GLY A 88 -0.20 7.03 -1.91
N PHE A 89 0.06 8.33 -2.06
CA PHE A 89 -1.01 9.31 -2.26
C PHE A 89 -1.78 9.06 -3.57
N SER A 90 -1.11 8.66 -4.64
CA SER A 90 -1.77 8.31 -5.91
C SER A 90 -2.66 7.07 -5.75
N VAL A 91 -2.20 6.06 -4.99
CA VAL A 91 -3.02 4.88 -4.65
C VAL A 91 -4.21 5.27 -3.79
N PHE A 92 -4.05 6.19 -2.83
CA PHE A 92 -5.16 6.71 -2.04
C PHE A 92 -6.23 7.34 -2.93
N ILE A 93 -5.86 8.25 -3.83
CA ILE A 93 -6.81 8.89 -4.75
C ILE A 93 -7.52 7.84 -5.62
N PHE A 94 -6.76 6.89 -6.16
CA PHE A 94 -7.34 5.79 -6.92
C PHE A 94 -8.32 4.96 -6.07
N ALA A 95 -7.98 4.65 -4.83
CA ALA A 95 -8.86 3.94 -3.92
C ALA A 95 -10.15 4.72 -3.64
N GLN A 96 -10.08 6.03 -3.40
CA GLN A 96 -11.28 6.86 -3.20
C GLN A 96 -12.20 6.83 -4.43
N ILE A 97 -11.63 6.96 -5.64
CA ILE A 97 -12.39 6.89 -6.90
C ILE A 97 -13.03 5.51 -7.05
N MET A 98 -12.26 4.43 -6.86
CA MET A 98 -12.77 3.06 -7.01
C MET A 98 -13.85 2.74 -5.98
N MET A 99 -13.71 3.18 -4.74
CA MET A 99 -14.72 2.98 -3.70
C MET A 99 -16.03 3.70 -4.06
N ALA A 100 -15.95 4.95 -4.51
CA ALA A 100 -17.12 5.70 -4.98
C ALA A 100 -17.79 5.04 -6.20
N MET A 101 -17.00 4.51 -7.14
CA MET A 101 -17.53 3.75 -8.28
C MET A 101 -18.18 2.43 -7.83
N MET A 102 -17.55 1.70 -6.91
CA MET A 102 -18.12 0.45 -6.40
C MET A 102 -19.41 0.69 -5.63
N GLU A 103 -19.51 1.77 -4.85
CA GLU A 103 -20.73 2.16 -4.15
C GLU A 103 -21.90 2.36 -5.13
N THR A 104 -21.66 3.09 -6.22
CA THR A 104 -22.70 3.37 -7.23
C THR A 104 -23.12 2.12 -8.01
N ILE A 105 -22.20 1.18 -8.26
CA ILE A 105 -22.47 -0.05 -9.01
C ILE A 105 -23.12 -1.14 -8.14
N MET A 106 -22.66 -1.28 -6.89
CA MET A 106 -23.07 -2.36 -5.99
C MET A 106 -24.27 -1.99 -5.09
N GLY A 107 -24.77 -0.76 -5.20
CA GLY A 107 -26.01 -0.32 -4.53
C GLY A 107 -25.84 0.07 -3.06
N GLY A 108 -24.60 0.35 -2.62
CA GLY A 108 -24.31 0.89 -1.29
C GLY A 108 -23.00 0.41 -0.69
N MET A 109 -22.45 1.20 0.23
CA MET A 109 -21.37 0.79 1.13
C MET A 109 -21.93 0.45 2.53
N PRO A 110 -21.27 -0.45 3.28
CA PRO A 110 -21.51 -0.56 4.71
C PRO A 110 -21.42 0.83 5.36
N SER A 111 -22.38 1.15 6.24
CA SER A 111 -22.40 2.46 6.91
C SER A 111 -21.08 2.64 7.69
N PRO A 112 -20.35 3.76 7.48
CA PRO A 112 -19.11 4.00 8.21
C PRO A 112 -19.38 4.11 9.70
N GLU A 113 -18.64 3.35 10.51
CA GLU A 113 -18.72 3.46 11.97
C GLU A 113 -17.74 4.52 12.49
N GLY A 114 -18.25 5.55 13.17
CA GLY A 114 -17.42 6.56 13.84
C GLY A 114 -17.21 7.86 13.08
N ASN A 115 -16.14 8.60 13.44
CA ASN A 115 -15.88 9.95 12.90
C ASN A 115 -15.31 9.90 11.47
N MET A 116 -16.08 10.42 10.50
CA MET A 116 -15.72 10.47 9.08
C MET A 116 -14.37 11.15 8.80
N LEU A 117 -14.06 12.24 9.49
CA LEU A 117 -12.79 12.96 9.31
C LEU A 117 -11.61 12.11 9.75
N LEU A 118 -11.74 11.42 10.89
CA LEU A 118 -10.67 10.54 11.39
C LEU A 118 -10.49 9.30 10.49
N MET A 119 -11.57 8.76 9.93
CA MET A 119 -11.47 7.69 8.92
C MET A 119 -10.75 8.17 7.67
N PHE A 120 -11.05 9.37 7.19
CA PHE A 120 -10.38 9.95 6.04
C PHE A 120 -8.86 10.13 6.29
N ILE A 121 -8.49 10.66 7.45
CA ILE A 121 -7.08 10.79 7.87
C ILE A 121 -6.42 9.42 7.98
N GLY A 122 -7.09 8.44 8.60
CA GLY A 122 -6.61 7.07 8.73
C GLY A 122 -6.38 6.41 7.37
N SER A 123 -7.27 6.64 6.41
CA SER A 123 -7.13 6.18 5.03
C SER A 123 -5.90 6.76 4.36
N ILE A 124 -5.70 8.09 4.40
CA ILE A 124 -4.49 8.72 3.84
C ILE A 124 -3.23 8.15 4.49
N MET A 125 -3.19 8.09 5.83
CA MET A 125 -2.06 7.59 6.59
C MET A 125 -1.68 6.16 6.18
N GLY A 126 -2.67 5.27 6.08
CA GLY A 126 -2.45 3.89 5.66
C GLY A 126 -1.80 3.80 4.28
N HIS A 127 -2.34 4.54 3.31
CA HIS A 127 -1.82 4.54 1.94
C HIS A 127 -0.43 5.17 1.82
N LEU A 128 -0.12 6.20 2.60
CA LEU A 128 1.23 6.78 2.66
C LEU A 128 2.23 5.77 3.21
N VAL A 129 1.89 5.07 4.30
CA VAL A 129 2.76 4.01 4.85
C VAL A 129 2.97 2.90 3.83
N PHE A 130 1.88 2.41 3.22
CA PHE A 130 1.94 1.40 2.16
C PHE A 130 2.90 1.84 1.04
N GLY A 131 2.72 3.06 0.50
CA GLY A 131 3.51 3.56 -0.61
C GLY A 131 4.99 3.71 -0.26
N ILE A 132 5.30 4.29 0.90
CA ILE A 132 6.67 4.47 1.38
C ILE A 132 7.37 3.11 1.52
N LEU A 133 6.77 2.18 2.26
CA LEU A 133 7.39 0.88 2.53
C LEU A 133 7.57 0.05 1.26
N THR A 134 6.55 0.01 0.40
CA THR A 134 6.60 -0.69 -0.87
C THR A 134 7.76 -0.19 -1.74
N VAL A 135 7.86 1.13 -1.92
CA VAL A 135 8.90 1.73 -2.78
C VAL A 135 10.29 1.62 -2.19
N VAL A 136 10.43 1.81 -0.88
CA VAL A 136 11.72 1.63 -0.19
C VAL A 136 12.20 0.20 -0.37
N PHE A 137 11.32 -0.79 -0.15
CA PHE A 137 11.64 -2.21 -0.28
C PHE A 137 12.05 -2.58 -1.71
N ILE A 138 11.27 -2.16 -2.71
CA ILE A 138 11.60 -2.35 -4.13
C ILE A 138 12.93 -1.67 -4.48
N GLY A 139 13.24 -0.54 -3.85
CA GLY A 139 14.47 0.20 -4.02
C GLY A 139 15.72 -0.43 -3.36
N LEU A 140 15.56 -1.46 -2.52
CA LEU A 140 16.69 -2.11 -1.85
C LEU A 140 17.60 -2.80 -2.88
N LYS A 141 18.93 -2.68 -2.66
CA LYS A 141 19.92 -3.43 -3.45
C LYS A 141 19.80 -4.91 -3.08
N PRO A 142 19.86 -5.84 -4.05
CA PRO A 142 19.89 -7.26 -3.74
C PRO A 142 21.07 -7.60 -2.80
N VAL A 143 20.86 -8.50 -1.85
CA VAL A 143 21.88 -8.93 -0.86
C VAL A 143 23.14 -9.45 -1.56
N SER A 144 23.00 -10.16 -2.68
CA SER A 144 24.14 -10.61 -3.50
C SER A 144 25.04 -9.48 -4.00
N ARG A 145 24.48 -8.28 -4.18
CA ARG A 145 25.19 -7.07 -4.63
C ARG A 145 25.78 -6.26 -3.47
N LEU A 146 25.37 -6.54 -2.23
CA LEU A 146 25.96 -5.98 -1.02
C LEU A 146 27.20 -6.78 -0.61
N ALA A 147 27.14 -8.11 -0.71
CA ALA A 147 28.25 -9.02 -0.43
C ALA A 147 29.42 -8.90 -1.44
N SER A 148 29.16 -8.39 -2.64
CA SER A 148 30.19 -8.18 -3.68
C SER A 148 30.80 -6.78 -3.67
N GLN A 149 30.44 -5.91 -2.71
CA GLN A 149 31.06 -4.58 -2.64
C GLN A 149 32.45 -4.71 -1.97
N PRO A 150 33.52 -4.21 -2.60
CA PRO A 150 34.82 -4.17 -1.95
C PRO A 150 34.72 -3.32 -0.68
N VAL A 151 35.24 -3.85 0.43
CA VAL A 151 35.12 -3.33 1.81
C VAL A 151 35.57 -1.86 1.95
N GLY A 152 36.27 -1.28 0.97
CA GLY A 152 36.81 0.08 1.00
C GLY A 152 35.90 1.22 0.48
N LYS A 153 34.60 1.02 0.22
CA LYS A 153 33.68 2.10 -0.23
C LYS A 153 32.50 2.35 0.70
N LEU A 154 32.69 2.17 2.01
CA LEU A 154 31.91 2.90 3.01
C LEU A 154 32.52 4.30 3.12
N GLN A 155 32.15 5.19 2.19
CA GLN A 155 32.35 6.62 2.41
C GLN A 155 31.07 7.19 3.02
N VAL A 156 31.31 7.91 4.12
CA VAL A 156 30.42 8.63 5.03
C VAL A 156 29.34 9.43 4.30
#